data_AF-A0A1C6EEG7-F1
#
_entry.id   AF-A0A1C6EEG7-F1
#
_cell.length_a   1.000
_cell.length_b   1.000
_cell.length_c   1.000
_cell.angle_alpha   90.00
_cell.angle_beta   90.00
_cell.angle_gamma   90.00
#
_symmetry.space_group_name_H-M   'P 1'
#
loop_
_entity.id
_entity.type
_entity.pdbx_description
1 polymer ?
#
loop_
_entity_poly.entity_id
_entity_poly.type
_entity_poly.pdbx_seq_one_letter_code
_entity_poly.pdbx_strand_id
1 'polypeptide(L)'
;METRKEYLAKKRKEVLSTIEPMLKAFGIEDFDYVITNKNQEVLVIQGQKIGCTLNSISAIVNEVIGYLFVNIWARNNGSMPFKAQTLNFVKHYWIKED
;
A
#
# COMPACT_ATOMS: atom_id res chain seq x y z
N MET A 1 28.53 -7.91 0.09
CA MET A 1 27.55 -6.97 0.69
C MET A 1 26.56 -6.63 -0.40
N GLU A 2 25.27 -6.89 -0.20
CA GLU A 2 24.23 -6.52 -1.18
C GLU A 2 24.15 -4.99 -1.30
N THR A 3 24.10 -4.46 -2.51
CA THR A 3 23.91 -3.03 -2.73
C THR A 3 22.46 -2.63 -2.44
N ARG A 4 22.21 -1.38 -2.03
CA ARG A 4 20.85 -0.88 -1.80
C ARG A 4 19.93 -1.08 -3.01
N LYS A 5 20.48 -0.97 -4.23
CA LYS A 5 19.74 -1.14 -5.48
C LYS A 5 19.29 -2.59 -5.70
N GLU A 6 20.16 -3.56 -5.42
CA GLU A 6 19.83 -4.99 -5.50
C GLU A 6 18.76 -5.36 -4.47
N TYR A 7 18.92 -4.88 -3.24
CA TYR A 7 17.93 -5.08 -2.17
C TYR A 7 16.54 -4.56 -2.57
N LEU A 8 16.47 -3.33 -3.10
CA LEU A 8 15.20 -2.72 -3.52
C LEU A 8 14.57 -3.46 -4.71
N ALA A 9 15.38 -3.96 -5.65
CA ALA A 9 14.88 -4.75 -6.77
C ALA A 9 14.32 -6.11 -6.31
N LYS A 10 14.98 -6.77 -5.35
CA LYS A 10 14.51 -8.02 -4.74
C LYS A 10 13.21 -7.78 -3.97
N LYS A 11 13.19 -6.75 -3.10
CA LYS A 11 12.02 -6.38 -2.32
C LYS A 11 10.82 -6.05 -3.20
N ARG A 12 11.00 -5.32 -4.31
CA ARG A 12 9.90 -5.05 -5.25
C ARG A 12 9.24 -6.34 -5.76
N LYS A 13 10.04 -7.33 -6.16
CA LYS A 13 9.51 -8.62 -6.64
C LYS A 13 8.73 -9.34 -5.53
N GLU A 14 9.29 -9.37 -4.33
CA GLU A 14 8.67 -9.99 -3.16
C GLU A 14 7.35 -9.32 -2.79
N VAL A 15 7.32 -7.98 -2.76
CA VAL A 15 6.11 -7.19 -2.51
C VAL A 15 5.04 -7.53 -3.53
N LEU A 16 5.35 -7.43 -4.83
CA LEU A 16 4.37 -7.68 -5.89
C LEU A 16 3.81 -9.10 -5.82
N SER A 17 4.67 -10.11 -5.66
CA SER A 17 4.23 -11.50 -5.51
C SER A 17 3.36 -11.73 -4.26
N THR A 18 3.54 -10.92 -3.22
CA THR A 18 2.77 -11.02 -1.98
C THR A 18 1.39 -10.36 -2.12
N ILE A 19 1.34 -9.15 -2.68
CA ILE A 19 0.12 -8.34 -2.70
C ILE A 19 -0.81 -8.67 -3.86
N GLU A 20 -0.27 -9.18 -4.97
CA GLU A 20 -1.02 -9.53 -6.17
C GLU A 20 -2.22 -10.44 -5.89
N PRO A 21 -2.08 -11.61 -5.23
CA PRO A 21 -3.23 -12.47 -4.96
C PRO A 21 -4.26 -11.79 -4.04
N MET A 22 -3.82 -10.93 -3.12
CA MET A 22 -4.71 -10.18 -2.25
C MET A 22 -5.55 -9.18 -3.04
N LEU A 23 -4.93 -8.37 -3.91
CA LEU A 23 -5.62 -7.35 -4.68
C LEU A 23 -6.52 -7.94 -5.77
N LYS A 24 -6.05 -8.99 -6.47
CA LYS A 24 -6.84 -9.71 -7.47
C LYS A 24 -8.08 -10.39 -6.90
N ALA A 25 -8.02 -10.88 -5.66
CA ALA A 25 -9.19 -11.43 -4.98
C ALA A 25 -10.34 -10.40 -4.82
N PHE A 26 -10.03 -9.10 -4.87
CA PHE A 26 -11.01 -8.01 -4.86
C PHE A 26 -11.20 -7.35 -6.24
N GLY A 27 -10.72 -7.97 -7.32
CA GLY A 27 -10.85 -7.45 -8.69
C GLY A 27 -9.99 -6.22 -8.98
N ILE A 28 -8.91 -6.00 -8.22
CA ILE A 28 -7.99 -4.87 -8.41
C ILE A 28 -6.79 -5.35 -9.23
N GLU A 29 -6.68 -4.87 -10.46
CA GLU A 29 -5.61 -5.23 -11.41
C GLU A 29 -4.58 -4.10 -11.59
N ASP A 30 -4.96 -2.85 -11.33
CA ASP A 30 -4.08 -1.68 -11.44
C ASP A 30 -3.34 -1.44 -10.12
N PHE A 31 -2.13 -1.99 -10.01
CA PHE A 31 -1.24 -1.76 -8.87
C PHE A 31 0.24 -1.92 -9.25
N ASP A 32 1.11 -1.22 -8.54
CA ASP A 32 2.57 -1.38 -8.66
C ASP A 32 3.27 -1.03 -7.34
N TYR A 33 4.53 -1.44 -7.22
CA TYR A 33 5.45 -1.02 -6.19
C TYR A 33 6.63 -0.28 -6.82
N VAL A 34 6.63 1.04 -6.67
CA VAL A 34 7.54 1.97 -7.35
C VAL A 34 8.68 2.35 -6.42
N ILE A 35 9.91 2.26 -6.94
CA ILE A 35 11.10 2.80 -6.30
C ILE A 35 11.48 4.10 -7.01
N THR A 36 11.42 5.23 -6.30
CA THR A 36 11.76 6.53 -6.89
C THR A 36 13.26 6.71 -7.02
N ASN A 37 13.68 7.71 -7.80
CA ASN A 37 15.10 8.09 -7.94
C ASN A 37 15.77 8.45 -6.60
N LYS A 38 14.99 8.78 -5.57
CA LYS A 38 15.46 9.08 -4.21
C LYS A 38 15.44 7.84 -3.28
N ASN A 39 15.32 6.63 -3.83
CA ASN A 39 15.15 5.37 -3.09
C ASN A 39 13.92 5.35 -2.16
N GLN A 40 12.92 6.18 -2.44
CA GLN A 40 11.64 6.10 -1.73
C GLN A 40 10.82 4.98 -2.34
N GLU A 41 10.12 4.26 -1.48
CA GLU A 41 9.31 3.12 -1.88
C GLU A 41 7.84 3.52 -1.76
N VAL A 42 7.09 3.36 -2.84
CA VAL A 42 5.70 3.80 -2.95
C VAL A 42 4.86 2.66 -3.51
N LEU A 43 3.85 2.25 -2.73
CA LEU A 43 2.80 1.36 -3.20
C LEU A 43 1.75 2.19 -3.95
N VAL A 44 1.38 1.75 -5.14
CA VAL A 44 0.36 2.39 -5.97
C VAL A 44 -0.77 1.38 -6.17
N ILE A 45 -2.00 1.76 -5.82
CA ILE A 45 -3.19 0.93 -6.03
C ILE A 45 -4.29 1.83 -6.62
N GLN A 46 -4.71 1.56 -7.86
CA GLN A 46 -5.72 2.34 -8.59
C GLN A 46 -5.49 3.85 -8.51
N GLY A 47 -4.25 4.28 -8.75
CA GLY A 47 -3.82 5.68 -8.65
C GLY A 47 -3.52 6.19 -7.23
N GLN A 48 -4.05 5.57 -6.17
CA GLN A 48 -3.70 5.95 -4.79
C GLN A 48 -2.25 5.58 -4.49
N LYS A 49 -1.47 6.58 -4.08
CA LYS A 49 -0.06 6.41 -3.68
C LYS A 49 0.05 6.30 -2.16
N ILE A 50 0.84 5.34 -1.68
CA ILE A 50 1.05 5.04 -0.27
C ILE A 50 2.56 4.92 0.00
N GLY A 51 3.07 5.66 0.98
CA GLY A 51 4.48 5.62 1.36
C GLY A 51 4.84 4.31 2.06
N CYS A 52 5.89 3.63 1.60
CA CYS A 52 6.36 2.33 2.11
C CYS A 52 7.88 2.28 2.36
N THR A 53 8.52 3.44 2.43
CA THR A 53 9.99 3.53 2.55
C THR A 53 10.46 2.88 3.86
N LEU A 54 11.40 1.94 3.78
CA LEU A 54 11.89 1.13 4.90
C LEU A 54 10.88 0.15 5.52
N ASN A 55 9.67 0.03 4.98
CA ASN A 55 8.68 -0.92 5.51
C ASN A 55 9.14 -2.37 5.30
N SER A 56 8.82 -3.25 6.25
CA SER A 56 8.85 -4.69 6.00
C SER A 56 7.76 -5.09 4.99
N ILE A 57 7.85 -6.31 4.44
CA ILE A 57 6.76 -6.88 3.63
C ILE A 57 5.45 -6.91 4.44
N SER A 58 5.49 -7.27 5.72
CA SER A 58 4.31 -7.28 6.59
C SER A 58 3.68 -5.90 6.80
N ALA A 59 4.49 -4.84 6.90
CA ALA A 59 3.98 -3.48 6.99
C ALA A 59 3.31 -3.05 5.67
N ILE A 60 3.85 -3.45 4.52
CA ILE A 60 3.23 -3.21 3.21
C ILE A 60 1.91 -3.97 3.07
N VAL A 61 1.84 -5.21 3.56
CA VAL A 61 0.59 -5.98 3.62
C VAL A 61 -0.45 -5.26 4.47
N ASN A 62 -0.08 -4.66 5.60
CA ASN A 62 -0.99 -3.85 6.40
C ASN A 62 -1.51 -2.61 5.63
N GLU A 63 -0.68 -1.98 4.81
CA GLU A 63 -1.13 -0.88 3.92
C GLU A 63 -2.15 -1.38 2.87
N VAL A 64 -1.94 -2.57 2.29
CA VAL A 64 -2.91 -3.19 1.38
C VAL A 64 -4.22 -3.49 2.08
N ILE A 65 -4.17 -4.07 3.28
CA ILE A 65 -5.36 -4.32 4.11
C ILE A 65 -6.07 -3.00 4.43
N GLY A 66 -5.31 -1.95 4.76
CA GLY A 66 -5.82 -0.61 4.97
C GLY A 66 -6.54 -0.05 3.74
N TYR A 67 -5.96 -0.21 2.55
CA TYR A 67 -6.59 0.17 1.29
C TYR A 67 -7.91 -0.54 1.07
N LEU A 68 -7.94 -1.87 1.21
CA LEU A 68 -9.15 -2.68 1.05
C LEU A 68 -10.21 -2.30 2.10
N PHE A 69 -9.79 -2.12 3.35
CA PHE A 69 -10.66 -1.66 4.43
C PHE A 69 -11.33 -0.33 4.09
N VAL A 70 -10.57 0.68 3.68
CA VAL A 70 -11.09 2.01 3.36
C VAL A 70 -12.00 1.97 2.13
N ASN A 71 -11.52 1.42 1.02
CA ASN A 71 -12.13 1.61 -0.28
C ASN A 71 -13.25 0.61 -0.59
N ILE A 72 -13.27 -0.53 0.11
CA ILE A 72 -14.28 -1.57 -0.08
C ILE A 72 -15.21 -1.62 1.12
N TRP A 73 -14.68 -1.89 2.31
CA TRP A 73 -15.54 -2.15 3.47
C TRP A 73 -16.11 -0.87 4.09
N ALA A 74 -15.27 0.10 4.46
CA ALA A 74 -15.68 1.33 5.15
C ALA A 74 -16.47 2.28 4.23
N ARG A 75 -16.23 2.22 2.91
CA ARG A 75 -17.03 2.93 1.91
C ARG A 75 -18.50 2.51 1.95
N ASN A 76 -18.76 1.22 2.14
CA ASN A 76 -20.11 0.65 2.18
C ASN A 76 -20.75 0.72 3.58
N ASN A 77 -19.98 1.09 4.62
CA ASN A 77 -20.44 1.11 6.01
C ASN A 77 -20.40 2.55 6.58
N GLY A 78 -21.48 3.31 6.32
CA GLY A 78 -21.60 4.72 6.70
C GLY A 78 -21.61 4.99 8.21
N SER A 79 -22.14 4.06 9.00
CA SER A 79 -22.42 4.17 10.44
C SER A 79 -21.30 3.63 11.35
N MET A 80 -20.09 3.42 10.81
CA MET A 80 -18.96 2.92 11.60
C MET A 80 -18.64 3.87 12.77
N PRO A 81 -18.55 3.37 14.02
CA PRO A 81 -18.06 4.15 15.15
C PRO A 81 -16.63 4.67 14.92
N PHE A 82 -16.33 5.87 15.42
CA PHE A 82 -14.99 6.49 15.31
C PHE A 82 -14.44 6.63 13.89
N LYS A 83 -15.32 6.69 12.88
CA LYS A 83 -14.95 6.65 11.46
C LYS A 83 -13.81 7.58 11.08
N ALA A 84 -13.90 8.86 11.44
CA ALA A 84 -12.88 9.83 11.10
C ALA A 84 -11.50 9.46 11.71
N GLN A 85 -11.46 9.08 12.98
CA GLN A 85 -10.23 8.73 13.67
C GLN A 85 -9.59 7.47 13.06
N THR A 86 -10.38 6.42 12.82
CA THR A 86 -9.90 5.18 12.20
C THR A 86 -9.38 5.42 10.79
N LEU A 87 -10.11 6.18 9.97
CA LEU A 87 -9.68 6.49 8.60
C LEU A 87 -8.40 7.33 8.59
N ASN A 88 -8.26 8.31 9.49
CA ASN A 88 -7.04 9.12 9.59
C ASN A 88 -5.83 8.27 9.99
N PHE A 89 -6.01 7.31 10.90
CA PHE A 89 -4.95 6.39 11.30
C PHE A 89 -4.53 5.47 10.14
N VAL A 90 -5.50 4.83 9.48
CA VAL A 90 -5.24 3.92 8.34
C VAL A 90 -4.61 4.65 7.16
N LYS A 91 -4.98 5.91 6.92
CA LYS A 91 -4.49 6.71 5.80
C LYS A 91 -3.23 7.52 6.11
N HIS A 92 -2.57 7.29 7.25
CA HIS A 92 -1.48 8.15 7.72
C HIS A 92 -0.34 8.31 6.69
N TYR A 93 -0.02 7.24 5.96
CA TYR A 93 1.03 7.24 4.93
C TYR A 93 0.52 7.43 3.49
N TRP A 94 -0.77 7.74 3.32
CA TRP A 94 -1.35 7.94 2.00
C TRP A 94 -0.94 9.32 1.49
N ILE A 95 -0.28 9.33 0.34
CA ILE A 95 0.18 10.56 -0.30
C ILE A 95 -1.06 11.23 -0.87
N LYS A 96 -1.36 12.44 -0.39
CA LYS A 96 -2.44 13.28 -0.90
C LYS A 96 -2.01 13.87 -2.24
N GLU A 97 -2.94 13.98 -3.17
CA GLU A 97 -2.72 14.80 -4.36
C GLU A 97 -2.59 16.26 -3.90
N ASP A 98 -1.66 16.99 -4.53
CA ASP A 98 -1.48 18.43 -4.35
C ASP A 98 -2.64 19.21 -4.98
#